data_AF-A0A1V5KAD6-F1
#
_entry.id   AF-A0A1V5KAD6-F1
#
_cell.length_a   1.000
_cell.length_b   1.000
_cell.length_c   1.000
_cell.angle_alpha   90.00
_cell.angle_beta   90.00
_cell.angle_gamma   90.00
#
_symmetry.space_group_name_H-M   'P 1'
#
loop_
_entity.id
_entity.type
_entity.pdbx_description
1 polymer ?
#
loop_
_entity_poly.entity_id
_entity_poly.type
_entity_poly.pdbx_seq_one_letter_code
_entity_poly.pdbx_strand_id
1 'polypeptide(L)' 'MVVTLEPGLYIPADDPAIPTKYRSIGIRIEDDVWIVEGGNRVITSGLVKEVKDIEKLMKQKGLANQHLSY' A
#
# COMPACT_ATOMS: atom_id res chain seq x y z
N MET A 1 14.66 -16.80 7.72
CA MET A 1 14.75 -16.15 6.39
C MET A 1 13.84 -14.94 6.38
N VAL A 2 14.20 -13.85 5.71
CA VAL A 2 13.32 -12.69 5.50
C VAL A 2 13.13 -12.52 4.00
N VAL A 3 11.89 -12.32 3.56
CA VAL A 3 11.49 -12.13 2.15
C VAL A 3 10.46 -11.03 2.04
N THR A 4 10.39 -10.38 0.88
CA THR A 4 9.29 -9.48 0.52
C THR A 4 8.11 -10.30 -0.01
N LEU A 5 6.89 -9.87 0.28
CA LEU A 5 5.68 -10.30 -0.40
C LEU A 5 5.04 -9.07 -1.06
N GLU A 6 5.13 -8.97 -2.39
CA GLU A 6 4.94 -7.71 -3.11
C GLU A 6 4.08 -7.80 -4.39
N PRO A 7 2.85 -8.36 -4.34
CA PRO A 7 1.99 -8.42 -5.51
C PRO A 7 1.67 -7.02 -6.07
N GLY A 8 1.68 -6.90 -7.41
CA GLY A 8 1.35 -5.66 -8.10
C GLY A 8 0.59 -5.87 -9.41
N LEU A 9 -0.22 -4.89 -9.77
CA LEU A 9 -0.94 -4.81 -11.04
C LEU A 9 -0.63 -3.46 -11.70
N TYR A 10 -0.23 -3.50 -12.97
CA TYR A 10 0.13 -2.33 -13.76
C TYR A 10 -0.66 -2.37 -15.05
N ILE A 11 -1.53 -1.37 -15.24
CA ILE A 11 -2.49 -1.37 -16.33
C ILE A 11 -2.01 -0.43 -17.45
N PRO A 12 -1.75 -0.94 -18.66
CA PRO A 12 -1.30 -0.12 -19.78
C PRO A 12 -2.32 0.95 -20.16
N ALA A 13 -1.82 2.09 -20.65
CA ALA A 13 -2.63 3.25 -20.99
C ALA A 13 -3.48 3.04 -22.26
N ASP A 14 -2.99 2.21 -23.17
CA ASP A 14 -3.42 2.09 -24.56
C ASP A 14 -4.08 0.76 -24.91
N ASP A 15 -4.30 -0.14 -23.94
CA ASP A 15 -4.98 -1.41 -24.17
C ASP A 15 -6.50 -1.21 -24.36
N PRO A 16 -7.04 -1.46 -25.56
CA PRO A 16 -8.46 -1.26 -25.85
C PRO A 16 -9.37 -2.28 -25.17
N ALA A 17 -8.86 -3.44 -24.74
CA ALA A 17 -9.64 -4.47 -24.05
C ALA A 17 -9.96 -4.09 -22.59
N ILE A 18 -9.29 -3.07 -22.05
CA ILE A 18 -9.44 -2.64 -20.66
C ILE A 18 -10.37 -1.43 -20.58
N PRO A 19 -11.35 -1.39 -19.66
CA PRO A 19 -12.17 -0.19 -19.44
C PRO A 19 -11.32 1.03 -19.09
N THR A 20 -11.59 2.19 -19.71
CA THR A 20 -10.79 3.42 -19.59
C THR A 20 -10.54 3.85 -18.14
N LYS A 21 -11.50 3.63 -17.24
CA LYS A 21 -11.39 3.97 -15.81
C LYS A 21 -10.26 3.23 -15.06
N TYR A 22 -9.73 2.15 -15.61
CA TYR A 22 -8.66 1.37 -14.99
C TYR A 22 -7.29 1.59 -15.64
N ARG A 23 -7.23 2.22 -16.81
CA ARG A 23 -5.98 2.41 -17.55
C ARG A 23 -5.05 3.38 -16.83
N SER A 24 -3.74 3.22 -17.04
CA SER A 24 -2.69 4.04 -16.42
C SER A 24 -2.66 3.98 -14.89
N ILE A 25 -3.25 2.96 -14.28
CA ILE A 25 -3.20 2.70 -12.85
C ILE A 25 -2.15 1.62 -12.58
N GLY A 26 -1.21 1.92 -11.68
CA GLY A 26 -0.26 0.96 -11.14
C GLY A 26 -0.39 0.89 -9.62
N ILE A 27 -0.56 -0.31 -9.08
CA ILE A 27 -0.70 -0.55 -7.63
C ILE A 27 0.21 -1.73 -7.26
N ARG A 28 0.97 -1.59 -6.17
CA ARG A 28 1.72 -2.67 -5.51
C ARG A 28 1.53 -2.53 -4.00
N ILE A 29 1.33 -3.63 -3.30
CA ILE A 29 1.31 -3.70 -1.83
C ILE A 29 2.43 -4.65 -1.43
N GLU A 30 3.28 -4.21 -0.51
CA GLU A 30 4.50 -4.91 -0.16
C GLU A 30 4.67 -4.97 1.36
N ASP A 31 5.08 -6.13 1.85
CA ASP A 31 5.49 -6.34 3.24
C ASP A 31 6.76 -7.19 3.33
N ASP A 32 7.53 -6.94 4.39
CA ASP A 32 8.62 -7.83 4.79
C ASP A 32 8.08 -8.92 5.72
N VAL A 33 8.41 -10.17 5.39
CA VAL A 33 7.95 -11.36 6.09
C VAL A 33 9.14 -12.15 6.62
N TRP A 34 9.20 -12.27 7.94
CA TRP A 34 10.14 -13.14 8.63
C TRP A 34 9.54 -14.55 8.76
N ILE A 35 10.13 -15.50 8.05
CA ILE A 35 9.77 -16.93 8.14
C ILE A 35 10.43 -17.53 9.37
N VAL A 36 9.59 -18.13 10.22
CA VAL A 36 9.94 -18.74 11.50
C VAL A 36 9.47 -20.19 11.55
N GLU A 37 9.91 -20.95 12.55
CA GLU A 37 9.38 -22.29 12.76
C GLU A 37 7.86 -22.24 12.98
N GLY A 38 7.11 -23.06 12.23
CA GLY A 38 5.65 -23.13 12.34
C GLY A 38 4.87 -21.98 11.68
N GLY A 39 5.51 -21.02 10.99
CA GLY A 39 4.76 -19.96 10.29
C GLY A 39 5.59 -18.76 9.84
N ASN A 40 4.99 -17.57 9.95
CA ASN A 40 5.61 -16.31 9.53
C ASN A 40 5.19 -15.13 10.43
N ARG A 41 5.97 -14.05 10.37
CA ARG A 41 5.66 -12.77 11.00
C ARG A 41 5.82 -11.63 10.00
N VAL A 42 4.82 -10.76 9.89
CA VAL A 42 4.88 -9.54 9.07
C VAL A 42 5.53 -8.42 9.89
N ILE A 43 6.78 -8.07 9.57
CA ILE A 43 7.58 -7.11 10.37
C ILE A 43 7.36 -5.65 9.96
N THR A 44 6.66 -5.42 8.83
CA THR A 44 6.20 -4.10 8.35
C THR A 44 4.73 -3.81 8.67
N SER A 45 4.10 -4.64 9.51
CA SER A 45 2.66 -4.56 9.82
C SER A 45 2.20 -3.28 10.52
N GLY A 46 3.13 -2.40 10.91
CA GLY A 46 2.81 -1.09 11.48
C GLY A 46 2.21 -0.09 10.49
N LEU A 47 2.35 -0.30 9.18
CA LEU A 47 1.72 0.53 8.17
C LEU A 47 0.35 -0.02 7.76
N VAL A 48 -0.64 0.87 7.65
CA VAL A 48 -1.98 0.53 7.17
C VAL A 48 -1.95 0.28 5.66
N LYS A 49 -2.64 -0.76 5.21
CA LYS A 49 -2.76 -1.14 3.79
C LYS A 49 -4.19 -1.48 3.35
N GLU A 50 -5.10 -1.63 4.31
CA GLU A 50 -6.52 -1.78 4.05
C GLU A 50 -7.11 -0.44 3.60
N VAL A 51 -7.99 -0.46 2.58
CA VAL A 51 -8.58 0.74 1.97
C VAL A 51 -9.19 1.67 3.03
N LYS A 52 -10.02 1.12 3.92
CA LYS A 52 -10.68 1.88 5.00
C LYS A 52 -9.69 2.58 5.93
N ASP A 53 -8.55 1.95 6.20
CA ASP A 53 -7.58 2.42 7.17
C ASP A 53 -6.66 3.46 6.53
N ILE A 54 -6.32 3.30 5.24
CA ILE A 54 -5.67 4.32 4.42
C ILE A 54 -6.56 5.57 4.35
N GLU A 55 -7.83 5.44 3.96
CA GLU A 55 -8.75 6.58 3.88
C GLU A 55 -8.91 7.30 5.23
N LYS A 56 -9.00 6.52 6.32
CA LYS A 56 -9.07 7.07 7.67
C LYS A 56 -7.79 7.82 8.04
N LEU A 57 -6.62 7.29 7.69
CA LEU A 57 -5.33 7.94 7.92
C LEU A 57 -5.21 9.24 7.12
N MET A 58 -5.55 9.23 5.83
CA MET A 58 -5.46 10.41 4.96
C MET A 58 -6.37 11.57 5.37
N LYS A 59 -7.47 11.30 6.08
CA LYS A 59 -8.37 12.33 6.63
C LYS A 59 -7.79 13.05 7.86
N GLN A 60 -6.73 12.52 8.48
CA GLN A 60 -6.10 13.14 9.64
C GLN A 60 -5.19 14.30 9.21
N LYS A 61 -5.01 15.29 10.10
CA LYS A 61 -4.01 16.34 9.87
C LYS A 61 -2.61 15.73 9.97
N GLY A 62 -1.92 15.63 8.84
CA GLY A 62 -0.50 15.31 8.81
C GLY A 62 0.34 16.40 9.49
N LEU A 63 1.57 16.06 9.87
CA LEU A 63 2.52 16.99 10.49
C LEU A 63 2.72 18.28 9.67
N ALA A 64 2.67 18.19 8.34
CA ALA A 64 2.76 19.34 7.43
C ALA A 64 1.52 20.26 7.44
N ASN A 65 0.39 19.79 7.97
CA ASN A 65 -0.89 20.51 8.02
C ASN A 65 -1.25 20.94 9.45
N GLN A 66 -0.32 20.81 10.40
CA GLN A 66 -0.45 21.43 11.71
C GLN A 66 -0.07 22.91 11.56
N HIS A 67 -1.00 23.81 11.87
CA HIS A 67 -0.62 25.20 12.15
C HIS A 67 0.29 25.12 13.38
N LEU A 68 1.59 25.29 13.17
CA LEU A 68 2.53 25.56 14.25
C LEU A 68 2.17 26.96 14.76
N SER A 69 1.29 27.01 15.76
CA SER A 69 1.10 28.20 16.58
C SER A 69 2.39 28.46 17.33
N TYR A 70 3.22 29.37 16.78
CA TYR A 70 4.26 30.08 17.51
C TYR A 70 3.63 31.21 18.32
#